data_AF-A0A4U8SH39-F1
#
_entry.id   AF-A0A4U8SH39-F1
#
_cell.length_a   1.000
_cell.length_b   1.000
_cell.length_c   1.000
_cell.angle_alpha   90.00
_cell.angle_beta   90.00
_cell.angle_gamma   90.00
#
_symmetry.space_group_name_H-M   'P 1'
#
loop_
_entity.id
_entity.type
_entity.pdbx_description
1 polymer ?
#
loop_
_entity_poly.entity_id
_entity_poly.type
_entity_poly.pdbx_seq_one_letter_code
_entity_poly.pdbx_strand_id
1 'polypeptide(L)'
;MKILSLTFILLFCFGILGIFGGCSKEDKNFLYNTSNCNDAKRDCLNKCRSEGKGQAVCLNDCEKVRGMCEAVKTKGCLQNCNLQHGKGTAAAEQCKKRCGS
;
A
#
# COMPACT_ATOMS: atom_id res chain seq x y z
N MET A 1 -0.58 -2.59 32.55
CA MET A 1 -1.35 -1.93 31.47
C MET A 1 -0.44 -1.60 30.27
N LYS A 2 0.02 -2.61 29.51
CA LYS A 2 0.85 -2.40 28.29
C LYS A 2 0.42 -3.26 27.09
N ILE A 3 -0.36 -4.31 27.34
CA ILE A 3 -0.82 -5.27 26.32
C ILE A 3 -2.03 -4.72 25.54
N LEU A 4 -2.86 -3.87 26.15
CA LEU A 4 -4.10 -3.34 25.55
C LEU A 4 -3.86 -2.46 24.31
N SER A 5 -2.72 -1.76 24.24
CA SER A 5 -2.34 -0.93 23.07
C SER A 5 -1.86 -1.74 21.87
N LEU A 6 -1.20 -2.89 22.08
CA LEU A 6 -0.64 -3.68 20.97
C LEU A 6 -1.76 -4.42 20.22
N THR A 7 -2.78 -4.90 20.94
CA THR A 7 -3.94 -5.59 20.37
C THR A 7 -4.83 -4.63 19.57
N PHE A 8 -4.97 -3.38 20.01
CA PHE A 8 -5.71 -2.34 19.27
C PHE A 8 -5.03 -1.94 17.96
N ILE A 9 -3.68 -1.88 17.92
CA ILE A 9 -2.92 -1.61 16.70
C ILE A 9 -3.00 -2.80 15.72
N LEU A 10 -2.94 -4.04 16.23
CA LEU A 10 -3.17 -5.25 15.43
C LEU A 10 -4.61 -5.31 14.89
N LEU A 11 -5.62 -4.97 15.70
CA LEU A 11 -7.01 -4.86 15.26
C LEU A 11 -7.25 -3.69 14.30
N PHE A 12 -6.41 -2.64 14.31
CA PHE A 12 -6.45 -1.59 13.30
C PHE A 12 -5.80 -2.07 11.99
N CYS A 13 -4.66 -2.79 12.05
CA CYS A 13 -4.03 -3.41 10.88
C CYS A 13 -4.90 -4.50 10.23
N PHE A 14 -5.65 -5.27 11.01
CA PHE A 14 -6.61 -6.26 10.51
C PHE A 14 -8.02 -5.70 10.31
N GLY A 15 -8.38 -4.59 10.95
CA GLY A 15 -9.67 -3.90 10.81
C GLY A 15 -9.75 -3.04 9.56
N ILE A 16 -8.60 -2.53 9.08
CA ILE A 16 -8.52 -1.96 7.73
C ILE A 16 -8.76 -3.08 6.70
N LEU A 17 -8.33 -4.33 6.95
CA LEU A 17 -8.68 -5.47 6.10
C LEU A 17 -10.17 -5.87 6.18
N GLY A 18 -10.88 -5.49 7.25
CA GLY A 18 -12.31 -5.82 7.46
C GLY A 18 -13.31 -4.80 6.92
N ILE A 19 -12.93 -3.52 6.81
CA ILE A 19 -13.80 -2.48 6.22
C ILE A 19 -13.63 -2.42 4.69
N PHE A 20 -12.59 -3.06 4.13
CA PHE A 20 -12.54 -3.49 2.73
C PHE A 20 -13.41 -4.74 2.45
N GLY A 21 -14.47 -4.95 3.22
CA GLY A 21 -15.50 -6.00 3.06
C GLY A 21 -16.37 -5.86 1.80
N GLY A 22 -15.85 -5.27 0.74
CA GLY A 22 -16.50 -5.21 -0.56
C GLY A 22 -15.50 -5.10 -1.70
N CYS A 23 -14.26 -5.59 -1.55
CA CYS A 23 -13.33 -5.70 -2.69
C CYS A 23 -12.20 -6.70 -2.38
N SER A 24 -12.49 -7.87 -1.80
CA SER A 24 -11.41 -8.82 -1.50
C SER A 24 -11.88 -10.27 -1.43
N LYS A 25 -11.87 -10.93 -2.58
CA LYS A 25 -11.34 -12.29 -2.74
C LYS A 25 -10.68 -12.32 -4.11
N GLU A 26 -9.46 -12.84 -4.11
CA GLU A 26 -8.58 -13.05 -5.27
C GLU A 26 -7.76 -11.81 -5.69
N ASP A 27 -6.46 -12.05 -5.88
CA ASP A 27 -5.43 -11.10 -6.32
C ASP A 27 -4.74 -10.21 -5.27
N LYS A 28 -4.19 -10.86 -4.23
CA LYS A 28 -3.02 -10.34 -3.51
C LYS A 28 -1.79 -10.11 -4.42
N ASN A 29 -1.82 -10.55 -5.68
CA ASN A 29 -0.79 -10.31 -6.71
C ASN A 29 -0.97 -8.99 -7.47
N PHE A 30 -2.14 -8.37 -7.43
CA PHE A 30 -2.43 -7.21 -8.26
C PHE A 30 -1.69 -5.94 -7.81
N LEU A 31 -1.58 -5.72 -6.50
CA LEU A 31 -0.87 -4.55 -5.95
C LEU A 31 0.65 -4.61 -6.10
N TYR A 32 1.25 -5.80 -6.23
CA TYR A 32 2.70 -5.97 -6.20
C TYR A 32 3.36 -5.98 -7.57
N ASN A 33 2.59 -6.17 -8.65
CA ASN A 33 3.16 -6.34 -10.00
C ASN A 33 2.98 -5.11 -10.90
N THR A 34 2.16 -4.13 -10.53
CA THR A 34 2.07 -2.88 -11.29
C THR A 34 3.17 -1.92 -10.86
N SER A 35 4.03 -1.54 -11.80
CA SER A 35 5.05 -0.52 -11.60
C SER A 35 4.45 0.89 -11.46
N ASN A 36 3.16 1.06 -11.79
CA ASN A 36 2.46 2.33 -11.83
C ASN A 36 1.23 2.32 -10.90
N CYS A 37 1.29 3.06 -9.81
CA CYS A 37 0.21 3.14 -8.83
C CYS A 37 -1.05 3.84 -9.38
N ASN A 38 -0.95 4.56 -10.50
CA ASN A 38 -2.14 5.10 -11.18
C ASN A 38 -2.95 4.01 -11.87
N ASP A 39 -2.32 2.94 -12.34
CA ASP A 39 -3.05 1.79 -12.88
C ASP A 39 -3.78 1.06 -11.75
N ALA A 40 -3.14 0.87 -10.59
CA ALA A 40 -3.81 0.33 -9.40
C ALA A 40 -5.05 1.14 -9.00
N LYS A 41 -4.96 2.48 -9.04
CA LYS A 41 -6.10 3.39 -8.81
C LYS A 41 -7.19 3.20 -9.88
N ARG A 42 -6.82 3.16 -11.17
CA ARG A 42 -7.77 3.00 -12.28
C ARG A 42 -8.53 1.70 -12.16
N ASP A 43 -7.84 0.62 -11.85
CA ASP A 43 -8.43 -0.71 -11.79
C ASP A 43 -9.31 -0.86 -10.54
N CYS A 44 -8.92 -0.23 -9.43
CA CYS A 44 -9.81 -0.03 -8.28
C CYS A 44 -11.07 0.75 -8.65
N LEU A 45 -10.96 1.85 -9.41
CA LEU A 45 -12.12 2.67 -9.80
C LEU A 45 -13.07 1.89 -10.71
N ASN A 46 -12.54 1.13 -11.68
CA ASN A 46 -13.33 0.29 -12.58
C ASN A 46 -14.11 -0.76 -11.80
N LYS A 47 -13.45 -1.45 -10.85
CA LYS A 47 -14.08 -2.44 -10.00
C LYS A 47 -15.13 -1.82 -9.08
N CYS A 48 -14.81 -0.73 -8.40
CA CYS A 48 -15.72 -0.03 -7.49
C CYS A 48 -17.00 0.46 -8.20
N ARG A 49 -16.88 0.93 -9.45
CA ARG A 49 -18.05 1.29 -10.28
C ARG A 49 -18.88 0.07 -10.67
N SER A 50 -18.24 -1.06 -11.01
CA SER A 50 -18.95 -2.31 -11.33
C SER A 50 -19.74 -2.88 -10.14
N GLU A 51 -19.31 -2.56 -8.91
CA GLU A 51 -20.00 -2.91 -7.67
C GLU A 51 -21.15 -1.94 -7.31
N GLY A 52 -21.45 -0.96 -8.17
CA GLY A 52 -22.55 -0.01 -7.96
C GLY A 52 -22.30 1.03 -6.86
N LYS A 53 -21.06 1.18 -6.38
CA LYS A 53 -20.72 2.16 -5.35
C LYS A 53 -20.71 3.58 -5.93
N GLY A 54 -21.06 4.56 -5.08
CA GLY A 54 -21.09 5.97 -5.47
C GLY A 54 -19.71 6.48 -5.88
N GLN A 55 -19.67 7.34 -6.90
CA GLN A 55 -18.42 7.86 -7.47
C GLN A 55 -17.50 8.52 -6.43
N ALA A 56 -18.04 9.27 -5.48
CA ALA A 56 -17.27 9.91 -4.42
C ALA A 56 -16.61 8.90 -3.48
N VAL A 57 -17.30 7.80 -3.17
CA VAL A 57 -16.77 6.70 -2.35
C VAL A 57 -15.63 6.00 -3.08
N CYS A 58 -15.84 5.67 -4.36
CA CYS A 58 -14.81 5.05 -5.19
C CYS A 58 -13.56 5.92 -5.33
N LEU A 59 -13.72 7.24 -5.52
CA LEU A 59 -12.58 8.14 -5.59
C LEU A 59 -11.78 8.17 -4.29
N ASN A 60 -12.46 8.25 -3.15
CA ASN A 60 -11.80 8.28 -1.84
C ASN A 60 -11.02 6.98 -1.57
N ASP A 61 -11.64 5.84 -1.78
CA ASP A 61 -11.02 4.55 -1.46
C ASP A 61 -9.91 4.19 -2.44
N CYS A 62 -10.08 4.48 -3.74
CA CYS A 62 -9.04 4.20 -4.72
C CYS A 62 -7.85 5.15 -4.65
N GLU A 63 -8.01 6.38 -4.11
CA GLU A 63 -6.88 7.23 -3.74
C GLU A 63 -6.07 6.64 -2.57
N LYS A 64 -6.73 6.02 -1.59
CA LYS A 64 -6.02 5.30 -0.52
C LYS A 64 -5.22 4.12 -1.07
N VAL A 65 -5.80 3.37 -2.01
CA VAL A 65 -5.09 2.28 -2.71
C VAL A 65 -3.85 2.80 -3.44
N ARG A 66 -3.95 3.93 -4.13
CA ARG A 66 -2.78 4.58 -4.76
C ARG A 66 -1.72 4.95 -3.72
N GLY A 67 -2.12 5.58 -2.61
CA GLY A 67 -1.20 5.94 -1.53
C GLY A 67 -0.51 4.73 -0.88
N MET A 68 -1.23 3.63 -0.70
CA MET A 68 -0.66 2.37 -0.21
C MET A 68 0.34 1.78 -1.21
N CYS A 69 0.02 1.79 -2.51
CA CYS A 69 0.95 1.34 -3.56
C CYS A 69 2.26 2.14 -3.53
N GLU A 70 2.19 3.47 -3.48
CA GLU A 70 3.38 4.33 -3.41
C GLU A 70 4.21 4.04 -2.15
N ALA A 71 3.55 3.92 -0.99
CA ALA A 71 4.22 3.62 0.27
C ALA A 71 4.93 2.24 0.23
N VAL A 72 4.30 1.23 -0.38
CA VAL A 72 4.90 -0.10 -0.54
C VAL A 72 6.11 -0.03 -1.48
N LYS A 73 6.02 0.69 -2.60
CA LYS A 73 7.15 0.89 -3.52
C LYS A 73 8.32 1.61 -2.85
N THR A 74 8.07 2.71 -2.16
CA THR A 74 9.11 3.42 -1.40
C THR A 74 9.75 2.50 -0.37
N LYS A 75 8.96 1.75 0.40
CA LYS A 75 9.48 0.79 1.38
C LYS A 75 10.33 -0.30 0.73
N GLY A 76 9.88 -0.86 -0.39
CA GLY A 76 10.62 -1.85 -1.17
C GLY A 76 11.95 -1.31 -1.69
N CYS A 77 11.96 -0.08 -2.21
CA CYS A 77 13.18 0.60 -2.65
C CYS A 77 14.17 0.81 -1.49
N LEU A 78 13.69 1.30 -0.33
CA LEU A 78 14.54 1.49 0.85
C LEU A 78 15.15 0.17 1.34
N GLN A 79 14.37 -0.92 1.32
CA GLN A 79 14.86 -2.24 1.65
C GLN A 79 15.90 -2.74 0.63
N ASN A 80 15.64 -2.58 -0.66
CA ASN A 80 16.57 -2.96 -1.72
C ASN A 80 17.90 -2.21 -1.62
N CYS A 81 17.88 -0.91 -1.30
CA CYS A 81 19.11 -0.14 -1.05
C CYS A 81 19.94 -0.72 0.11
N ASN A 82 19.29 -1.18 1.19
CA ASN A 82 19.99 -1.83 2.30
C ASN A 82 20.54 -3.21 1.91
N LEU A 83 19.82 -3.96 1.07
CA LEU A 83 20.27 -5.28 0.60
C LEU A 83 21.46 -5.17 -0.35
N GLN A 84 21.46 -4.19 -1.26
CA GLN A 84 22.52 -4.02 -2.26
C GLN A 84 23.80 -3.42 -1.69
N HIS A 85 23.70 -2.44 -0.79
CA HIS A 85 24.85 -1.67 -0.32
C HIS A 85 25.22 -1.95 1.13
N GLY A 86 24.50 -2.84 1.82
CA GLY A 86 24.65 -3.08 3.25
C GLY A 86 23.95 -2.00 4.09
N LYS A 87 23.23 -2.42 5.12
CA LYS A 87 22.49 -1.51 6.00
C LYS A 87 23.44 -0.56 6.74
N GLY A 88 23.15 0.74 6.69
CA GLY A 88 23.91 1.76 7.44
C GLY A 88 25.17 2.26 6.74
N THR A 89 25.43 1.84 5.49
CA THR A 89 26.54 2.39 4.70
C THR A 89 26.15 3.72 4.05
N ALA A 90 27.14 4.56 3.77
CA ALA A 90 26.92 5.82 3.05
C ALA A 90 26.30 5.58 1.67
N ALA A 91 26.66 4.48 1.00
CA ALA A 91 26.08 4.07 -0.28
C ALA A 91 24.59 3.70 -0.15
N ALA A 92 24.20 2.98 0.90
CA ALA A 92 22.79 2.70 1.17
C ALA A 92 21.99 3.97 1.43
N GLU A 93 22.51 4.90 2.23
CA GLU A 93 21.84 6.18 2.50
C GLU A 93 21.72 7.06 1.24
N GLN A 94 22.73 7.06 0.38
CA GLN A 94 22.67 7.77 -0.90
C GLN A 94 21.67 7.12 -1.88
N CYS A 95 21.57 5.79 -1.90
CA CYS A 95 20.56 5.07 -2.67
C CYS A 95 19.14 5.41 -2.17
N LYS A 96 18.91 5.42 -0.85
CA LYS A 96 17.60 5.71 -0.25
C LYS A 96 17.05 7.09 -0.58
N LYS A 97 17.92 8.09 -0.78
CA LYS A 97 17.52 9.43 -1.21
C LYS A 97 16.79 9.44 -2.56
N ARG A 98 16.89 8.36 -3.35
CA ARG A 98 16.23 8.20 -4.65
C ARG A 98 14.90 7.43 -4.57
N CYS A 99 14.50 6.96 -3.39
CA CYS A 99 13.32 6.11 -3.21
C CYS A 99 11.98 6.87 -3.05
N GLY A 100 12.02 8.20 -3.09
CA GLY A 100 10.84 9.06 -3.10
C GLY A 100 10.86 9.98 -4.30
N SER A 101 10.07 9.63 -5.31
CA SER A 101 9.73 10.44 -6.48
C SER A 101 8.26 10.27 -6.75
#